data_AF-A0A534X0Z7-F1
#
_entry.id   AF-A0A534X0Z7-F1
#
_cell.length_a   1.000
_cell.length_b   1.000
_cell.length_c   1.000
_cell.angle_alpha   90.00
_cell.angle_beta   90.00
_cell.angle_gamma   90.00
#
_symmetry.space_group_name_H-M   'P 1'
#
loop_
_entity.id
_entity.type
_entity.pdbx_description
1 polymer ?
#
loop_
_entity_poly.entity_id
_entity_poly.type
_entity_poly.pdbx_seq_one_letter_code
_entity_poly.pdbx_strand_id
1 'polypeptide(L)'
;MGARAQVLAGGRAAEQCVRRQEPALLLPSPRGLSLICSAAMAAEELTAFLAKTSFFGGLTPEVVGAVAGMLKEKRVSAGELLFAEGDTGKSMYIVRDGALIMKRHCSGGTDARLLMMRPGEFFGVTSLIEMEPRPFSCCAEKDSLLYELTNLDLYKLYKSDTKTYILLLQNIARELCRRLRKAGERIAALEDALHAAAGKQG
;
A
#
# COMPACT_ATOMS: atom_id res chain seq x y z
N MET A 1 55.69 -53.86 -8.43
CA MET A 1 55.31 -52.83 -9.42
C MET A 1 55.03 -51.56 -8.63
N GLY A 2 55.79 -50.48 -8.65
CA GLY A 2 56.85 -50.00 -9.51
C GLY A 2 56.79 -48.48 -9.34
N ALA A 3 57.68 -47.94 -8.51
CA ALA A 3 57.86 -46.50 -8.34
C ALA A 3 58.49 -45.88 -9.60
N ARG A 4 58.16 -44.62 -9.92
CA ARG A 4 59.15 -43.54 -10.17
C ARG A 4 58.50 -42.23 -10.59
N ALA A 5 59.13 -41.17 -10.11
CA ALA A 5 58.92 -39.76 -10.41
C ALA A 5 59.39 -39.38 -11.81
N GLN A 6 58.95 -38.22 -12.31
CA GLN A 6 59.89 -37.15 -12.67
C GLN A 6 59.21 -35.79 -12.89
N VAL A 7 59.93 -34.78 -12.40
CA VAL A 7 59.74 -33.34 -12.49
C VAL A 7 60.63 -32.84 -13.64
N LEU A 8 60.25 -31.77 -14.35
CA LEU A 8 61.04 -30.53 -14.55
C LEU A 8 60.73 -29.75 -15.85
N ALA A 9 60.85 -28.43 -15.68
CA ALA A 9 61.05 -27.35 -16.65
C ALA A 9 59.82 -26.92 -17.47
N GLY A 10 59.49 -25.65 -17.62
CA GLY A 10 60.19 -24.39 -17.35
C GLY A 10 59.77 -23.40 -18.45
N GLY A 11 59.33 -22.20 -18.08
CA GLY A 11 58.95 -21.19 -19.08
C GLY A 11 58.49 -19.89 -18.44
N ARG A 12 59.33 -18.86 -18.53
CA ARG A 12 59.16 -17.53 -17.94
C ARG A 12 58.20 -16.65 -18.77
N ALA A 13 57.61 -15.69 -18.06
CA ALA A 13 57.32 -14.32 -18.46
C ALA A 13 56.53 -14.07 -19.75
N ALA A 14 55.28 -13.64 -19.56
CA ALA A 14 54.73 -12.52 -20.32
C ALA A 14 53.75 -11.77 -19.40
N GLU A 15 54.24 -10.66 -18.83
CA GLU A 15 53.39 -9.59 -18.32
C GLU A 15 52.47 -9.13 -19.47
N GLN A 16 51.17 -9.36 -19.33
CA GLN A 16 50.19 -8.71 -20.17
C GLN A 16 49.28 -7.89 -19.28
N CYS A 17 49.71 -6.64 -19.10
CA CYS A 17 48.93 -5.53 -18.59
C CYS A 17 47.73 -5.32 -19.53
N VAL A 18 46.65 -6.09 -19.32
CA VAL A 18 45.36 -5.84 -19.96
C VAL A 18 44.80 -4.59 -19.31
N ARG A 19 44.87 -3.50 -20.08
CA ARG A 19 44.28 -2.20 -19.77
C ARG A 19 42.86 -2.40 -19.25
N ARG A 20 42.60 -1.91 -18.04
CA ARG A 20 41.24 -1.63 -17.57
C ARG A 20 40.60 -0.68 -18.58
N GLN A 21 39.72 -1.19 -19.43
CA GLN A 21 38.74 -0.36 -20.10
C GLN A 21 37.72 0.01 -19.02
N GLU A 22 37.83 1.24 -18.51
CA GLU A 22 36.72 1.87 -17.80
C GLU A 22 35.50 1.84 -18.72
N PRO A 23 34.33 1.33 -18.27
CA PRO A 23 33.13 1.51 -19.04
C PRO A 23 32.86 3.02 -19.07
N ALA A 24 32.96 3.61 -20.25
CA ALA A 24 32.54 4.98 -20.50
C ALA A 24 31.13 5.13 -19.92
N LEU A 25 31.03 5.92 -18.86
CA LEU A 25 29.76 6.40 -18.32
C LEU A 25 29.08 7.16 -19.46
N LEU A 26 28.23 6.46 -20.20
CA LEU A 26 27.27 7.01 -21.12
C LEU A 26 26.31 7.87 -20.28
N LEU A 27 26.71 9.11 -20.04
CA LEU A 27 25.84 10.11 -19.47
C LEU A 27 24.63 10.23 -20.41
N PRO A 28 23.40 10.01 -19.91
CA PRO A 28 22.22 10.06 -20.74
C PRO A 28 22.07 11.48 -21.33
N SER A 29 21.65 11.53 -22.61
CA SER A 29 21.45 12.80 -23.32
C SER A 29 20.53 13.76 -22.54
N PRO A 30 20.68 15.10 -22.70
CA PRO A 30 19.96 16.09 -21.90
C PRO A 30 18.42 16.01 -21.98
N ARG A 31 17.86 15.32 -22.98
CA ARG A 31 16.41 15.06 -23.06
C ARG A 31 15.94 13.97 -22.08
N GLY A 32 16.80 12.99 -21.78
CA GLY A 32 16.52 11.93 -20.81
C GLY A 32 16.59 12.39 -19.34
N LEU A 33 17.43 13.40 -19.03
CA LEU A 33 17.52 13.96 -17.69
C LEU A 33 16.21 14.58 -17.20
N SER A 34 15.44 15.22 -18.09
CA SER A 34 14.18 15.88 -17.70
C SER A 34 13.10 14.90 -17.23
N LEU A 35 12.95 13.76 -17.91
CA LEU A 35 12.02 12.69 -17.52
C LEU A 35 12.49 11.98 -16.24
N ILE A 36 13.79 11.76 -16.09
CA ILE A 36 14.37 11.14 -14.89
C ILE A 36 14.16 12.05 -13.67
N CYS A 37 14.37 13.36 -13.80
CA CYS A 37 14.06 14.32 -12.74
C CYS A 37 12.56 14.36 -12.43
N SER A 38 11.67 14.36 -13.44
CA SER A 38 10.22 14.40 -13.22
C SER A 38 9.70 13.14 -12.52
N ALA A 39 10.16 11.95 -12.92
CA ALA A 39 9.77 10.70 -12.29
C ALA A 39 10.34 10.55 -10.87
N ALA A 40 11.59 10.98 -10.66
CA ALA A 40 12.21 10.98 -9.32
C ALA A 40 11.50 11.93 -8.36
N MET A 41 11.12 13.13 -8.82
CA MET A 41 10.33 14.08 -8.03
C MET A 41 8.95 13.53 -7.67
N ALA A 42 8.27 12.85 -8.62
CA ALA A 42 6.99 12.21 -8.36
C ALA A 42 7.09 11.08 -7.32
N ALA A 43 8.17 10.29 -7.36
CA ALA A 43 8.44 9.25 -6.37
C ALA A 43 8.74 9.82 -4.97
N GLU A 44 9.44 10.95 -4.91
CA GLU A 44 9.73 11.66 -3.65
C GLU A 44 8.45 12.26 -3.04
N GLU A 45 7.60 12.91 -3.84
CA GLU A 45 6.29 13.41 -3.41
C GLU A 45 5.35 12.30 -2.94
N LEU A 46 5.36 11.15 -3.62
CA LEU A 46 4.62 9.98 -3.21
C LEU A 46 5.09 9.50 -1.83
N THR A 47 6.40 9.30 -1.68
CA THR A 47 7.00 8.83 -0.42
C THR A 47 6.70 9.79 0.73
N ALA A 48 6.86 11.10 0.50
CA ALA A 48 6.58 12.14 1.50
C ALA A 48 5.10 12.17 1.93
N PHE A 49 4.18 11.89 1.02
CA PHE A 49 2.76 11.74 1.34
C PHE A 49 2.48 10.46 2.11
N LEU A 50 2.97 9.32 1.63
CA LEU A 50 2.73 8.02 2.24
C LEU A 50 3.23 8.00 3.69
N ALA A 51 4.41 8.58 3.95
CA ALA A 51 5.00 8.70 5.28
C ALA A 51 4.10 9.44 6.30
N LYS A 52 3.17 10.28 5.86
CA LYS A 52 2.22 11.00 6.73
C LYS A 52 0.95 10.19 7.04
N THR A 53 0.72 9.08 6.35
CA THR A 53 -0.48 8.26 6.54
C THR A 53 -0.32 7.31 7.74
N SER A 54 -1.44 6.91 8.34
CA SER A 54 -1.42 5.96 9.47
C SER A 54 -0.91 4.57 9.09
N PHE A 55 -0.94 4.22 7.79
CA PHE A 55 -0.42 2.95 7.28
C PHE A 55 1.11 2.86 7.32
N PHE A 56 1.81 3.98 7.15
CA PHE A 56 3.27 4.05 7.15
C PHE A 56 3.86 4.67 8.44
N GLY A 57 3.04 4.88 9.46
CA GLY A 57 3.48 5.51 10.71
C GLY A 57 4.70 4.82 11.32
N GLY A 58 5.74 5.61 11.62
CA GLY A 58 6.98 5.14 12.25
C GLY A 58 7.94 4.40 11.32
N LEU A 59 7.69 4.36 10.01
CA LEU A 59 8.61 3.78 9.03
C LEU A 59 9.61 4.83 8.51
N THR A 60 10.81 4.39 8.17
CA THR A 60 11.84 5.27 7.57
C THR A 60 11.49 5.58 6.11
N PRO A 61 11.92 6.74 5.57
CA PRO A 61 11.64 7.10 4.17
C PRO A 61 12.07 6.04 3.16
N GLU A 62 13.18 5.33 3.40
CA GLU A 62 13.68 4.27 2.53
C GLU A 62 12.71 3.09 2.46
N VAL A 63 12.16 2.70 3.62
CA VAL A 63 11.16 1.64 3.72
C VAL A 63 9.85 2.06 3.07
N VAL A 64 9.41 3.31 3.28
CA VAL A 64 8.23 3.86 2.63
C VAL A 64 8.40 3.83 1.10
N GLY A 65 9.56 4.25 0.59
CA GLY A 65 9.86 4.23 -0.84
C GLY A 65 9.84 2.82 -1.44
N ALA A 66 10.39 1.83 -0.72
CA ALA A 66 10.37 0.43 -1.17
C ALA A 66 8.93 -0.10 -1.33
N VAL A 67 8.06 0.16 -0.35
CA VAL A 67 6.65 -0.24 -0.42
C VAL A 67 5.88 0.60 -1.43
N ALA A 68 6.20 1.89 -1.59
CA ALA A 68 5.60 2.77 -2.58
C ALA A 68 5.77 2.22 -4.01
N GLY A 69 6.92 1.63 -4.31
CA GLY A 69 7.18 0.95 -5.59
C GLY A 69 6.31 -0.29 -5.85
N MET A 70 5.62 -0.81 -4.83
CA MET A 70 4.69 -1.94 -4.94
C MET A 70 3.25 -1.48 -5.19
N LEU A 71 2.95 -0.20 -4.96
CA LEU A 71 1.61 0.35 -5.08
C LEU A 71 1.24 0.62 -6.54
N LYS A 72 -0.03 0.47 -6.86
CA LYS A 72 -0.59 0.83 -8.17
C LYS A 72 -1.56 1.97 -8.05
N GLU A 73 -1.48 2.95 -8.95
CA GLU A 73 -2.50 3.99 -9.05
C GLU A 73 -3.83 3.41 -9.52
N LYS A 74 -4.91 3.78 -8.83
CA LYS A 74 -6.29 3.49 -9.21
C LYS A 74 -7.09 4.78 -9.18
N ARG A 75 -7.63 5.17 -10.34
CA ARG A 75 -8.51 6.34 -10.48
C ARG A 75 -9.96 5.86 -10.48
N VAL A 76 -10.82 6.64 -9.84
CA VAL A 76 -12.25 6.36 -9.70
C VAL A 76 -13.00 7.68 -9.87
N SER A 77 -13.91 7.75 -10.84
CA SER A 77 -14.68 8.96 -11.12
C SER A 77 -15.79 9.19 -10.08
N ALA A 78 -16.21 10.43 -9.90
CA ALA A 78 -17.35 10.76 -9.03
C ALA A 78 -18.60 9.94 -9.41
N GLY A 79 -19.23 9.31 -8.42
CA GLY A 79 -20.38 8.42 -8.60
C GLY A 79 -20.03 6.98 -9.00
N GLU A 80 -18.77 6.70 -9.35
CA GLU A 80 -18.33 5.35 -9.72
C GLU A 80 -18.25 4.46 -8.48
N LEU A 81 -18.64 3.19 -8.66
CA LEU A 81 -18.51 2.14 -7.67
C LEU A 81 -17.12 1.52 -7.78
N LEU A 82 -16.31 1.62 -6.72
CA LEU A 82 -15.01 0.96 -6.65
C LEU A 82 -15.15 -0.56 -6.43
N PHE A 83 -16.08 -0.96 -5.57
CA PHE A 83 -16.50 -2.36 -5.37
C PHE A 83 -17.88 -2.42 -4.72
N ALA A 84 -18.61 -3.50 -4.94
CA ALA A 84 -19.86 -3.82 -4.28
C ALA A 84 -19.66 -4.64 -2.99
N GLU A 85 -20.62 -4.55 -2.08
CA GLU A 85 -20.83 -5.53 -1.01
C GLU A 85 -20.97 -6.94 -1.61
N GLY A 86 -20.27 -7.91 -1.02
CA GLY A 86 -20.23 -9.30 -1.50
C GLY A 86 -19.17 -9.57 -2.56
N ASP A 87 -18.54 -8.55 -3.15
CA ASP A 87 -17.46 -8.77 -4.11
C ASP A 87 -16.28 -9.48 -3.46
N THR A 88 -15.66 -10.42 -4.18
CA THR A 88 -14.37 -10.95 -3.78
C THR A 88 -13.28 -9.93 -4.10
N GLY A 89 -12.52 -9.51 -3.10
CA GLY A 89 -11.42 -8.57 -3.27
C GLY A 89 -10.17 -9.03 -2.53
N LYS A 90 -8.98 -8.75 -3.08
CA LYS A 90 -7.70 -9.09 -2.45
C LYS A 90 -6.78 -7.87 -2.30
N SER A 91 -7.39 -6.69 -2.23
CA SER A 91 -6.67 -5.42 -2.24
C SER A 91 -7.14 -4.51 -1.12
N MET A 92 -6.23 -3.69 -0.64
CA MET A 92 -6.53 -2.50 0.14
C MET A 92 -6.17 -1.25 -0.65
N TYR A 93 -6.71 -0.12 -0.22
CA TYR A 93 -6.53 1.16 -0.89
C TYR A 93 -6.12 2.23 0.12
N ILE A 94 -5.28 3.15 -0.31
CA ILE A 94 -4.92 4.39 0.39
C ILE A 94 -5.45 5.55 -0.45
N VAL A 95 -6.23 6.44 0.14
CA VAL A 95 -6.77 7.61 -0.57
C VAL A 95 -5.68 8.65 -0.72
N ARG A 96 -5.26 8.96 -1.95
CA ARG A 96 -4.33 10.08 -2.23
C ARG A 96 -5.09 11.39 -2.32
N ASP A 97 -6.16 11.41 -3.10
CA ASP A 97 -7.01 12.58 -3.32
C ASP A 97 -8.47 12.13 -3.55
N GLY A 98 -9.41 13.06 -3.35
CA GLY A 98 -10.84 12.80 -3.48
C GLY A 98 -11.52 12.37 -2.18
N ALA A 99 -12.66 11.68 -2.31
CA ALA A 99 -13.45 11.21 -1.17
C ALA A 99 -14.30 10.01 -1.58
N LEU A 100 -14.33 8.98 -0.73
CA LEU A 100 -15.13 7.78 -0.96
C LEU A 100 -16.05 7.50 0.22
N ILE A 101 -17.19 6.90 -0.06
CA ILE A 101 -18.17 6.52 0.95
C ILE A 101 -18.34 5.01 0.98
N MET A 102 -18.30 4.45 2.19
CA MET A 102 -18.73 3.09 2.48
C MET A 102 -20.23 3.09 2.72
N LYS A 103 -20.96 2.26 1.97
CA LYS A 103 -22.41 2.12 2.04
C LYS A 103 -22.80 0.65 2.20
N ARG A 104 -23.88 0.41 2.93
CA ARG A 104 -24.53 -0.91 3.02
C ARG A 104 -25.99 -0.77 2.66
N HIS A 105 -26.49 -1.71 1.86
CA HIS A 105 -27.90 -1.75 1.55
C HIS A 105 -28.69 -2.31 2.75
N CYS A 106 -29.70 -1.57 3.21
CA CYS A 106 -30.54 -1.98 4.33
C CYS A 106 -31.88 -2.56 3.85
N SER A 107 -32.48 -3.42 4.66
CA SER A 107 -33.72 -4.15 4.33
C SER A 107 -34.93 -3.26 3.99
N GLY A 108 -34.89 -1.97 4.34
CA GLY A 108 -35.92 -0.98 3.98
C GLY A 108 -35.71 -0.30 2.62
N GLY A 109 -34.78 -0.77 1.78
CA GLY A 109 -34.46 -0.18 0.48
C GLY A 109 -33.64 1.12 0.56
N THR A 110 -33.08 1.43 1.72
CA THR A 110 -32.23 2.60 1.95
C THR A 110 -30.76 2.21 2.07
N ASP A 111 -29.86 3.08 1.63
CA ASP A 111 -28.42 2.88 1.82
C ASP A 111 -27.94 3.58 3.08
N ALA A 112 -27.42 2.81 4.03
CA ALA A 112 -26.75 3.36 5.20
C ALA A 112 -25.34 3.82 4.82
N ARG A 113 -25.05 5.12 4.99
CA ARG A 113 -23.69 5.67 4.85
C ARG A 113 -22.90 5.37 6.13
N LEU A 114 -21.94 4.46 6.03
CA LEU A 114 -21.23 3.93 7.19
C LEU A 114 -19.99 4.77 7.55
N LEU A 115 -19.17 5.09 6.55
CA LEU A 115 -17.88 5.75 6.76
C LEU A 115 -17.48 6.54 5.51
N MET A 116 -16.99 7.76 5.70
CA MET A 116 -16.34 8.54 4.65
C MET A 116 -14.83 8.35 4.74
N MET A 117 -14.20 8.00 3.63
CA MET A 117 -12.76 7.86 3.47
C MET A 117 -12.18 9.13 2.85
N ARG A 118 -11.16 9.70 3.49
CA ARG A 118 -10.50 10.96 3.14
C ARG A 118 -9.03 10.77 2.79
N PRO A 119 -8.37 11.75 2.15
CA PRO A 119 -6.94 11.69 1.85
C PRO A 119 -6.10 11.30 3.07
N GLY A 120 -5.20 10.33 2.88
CA GLY A 120 -4.33 9.78 3.91
C GLY A 120 -4.93 8.61 4.70
N GLU A 121 -6.21 8.31 4.54
CA GLU A 121 -6.85 7.14 5.14
C GLU A 121 -6.75 5.91 4.21
N PHE A 122 -6.76 4.72 4.82
CA PHE A 122 -6.74 3.45 4.09
C PHE A 122 -7.94 2.56 4.41
N PHE A 123 -8.32 1.66 3.49
CA PHE A 123 -9.48 0.77 3.65
C PHE A 123 -9.35 -0.49 2.80
N GLY A 124 -10.34 -1.39 2.87
CA GLY A 124 -10.32 -2.67 2.14
C GLY A 124 -9.46 -3.75 2.80
N VAL A 125 -9.03 -3.50 4.02
CA VAL A 125 -8.14 -4.37 4.81
C VAL A 125 -8.78 -5.71 5.16
N THR A 126 -10.08 -5.75 5.40
CA THR A 126 -10.79 -6.98 5.78
C THR A 126 -10.61 -8.05 4.71
N SER A 127 -10.92 -7.74 3.45
CA SER A 127 -10.72 -8.70 2.34
C SER A 127 -9.24 -8.99 2.04
N LEU A 128 -8.33 -8.09 2.42
CA LEU A 128 -6.89 -8.31 2.28
C LEU A 128 -6.36 -9.35 3.28
N ILE A 129 -6.83 -9.29 4.54
CA ILE A 129 -6.30 -10.09 5.66
C ILE A 129 -7.17 -11.32 5.93
N GLU A 130 -8.48 -11.15 6.05
CA GLU A 130 -9.43 -12.22 6.37
C GLU A 130 -9.76 -13.08 5.14
N MET A 131 -9.47 -12.58 3.93
CA MET A 131 -9.85 -13.19 2.66
C MET A 131 -11.37 -13.42 2.51
N GLU A 132 -12.15 -12.65 3.25
CA GLU A 132 -13.62 -12.62 3.17
C GLU A 132 -14.11 -11.61 2.10
N PRO A 133 -15.33 -11.80 1.56
CA PRO A 133 -15.96 -10.84 0.66
C PRO A 133 -16.03 -9.42 1.24
N ARG A 134 -16.18 -8.42 0.37
CA ARG A 134 -16.34 -7.02 0.77
C ARG A 134 -17.58 -6.89 1.66
N PRO A 135 -17.45 -6.43 2.93
CA PRO A 135 -18.61 -6.35 3.83
C PRO A 135 -19.56 -5.21 3.48
N PHE A 136 -19.09 -4.24 2.68
CA PHE A 136 -19.81 -3.03 2.30
C PHE A 136 -19.44 -2.64 0.87
N SER A 137 -20.29 -1.85 0.22
CA SER A 137 -19.99 -1.20 -1.06
C SER A 137 -19.15 0.05 -0.84
N CYS A 138 -18.28 0.39 -1.80
CA CYS A 138 -17.50 1.63 -1.79
C CYS A 138 -17.71 2.42 -3.08
N CYS A 139 -18.13 3.68 -2.95
CA CYS A 139 -18.38 4.57 -4.07
C CYS A 139 -17.59 5.87 -3.91
N ALA A 140 -17.11 6.43 -5.01
CA ALA A 140 -16.48 7.74 -5.02
C ALA A 140 -17.53 8.86 -4.97
N GLU A 141 -17.42 9.79 -4.02
CA GLU A 141 -18.26 10.98 -3.95
C GLU A 141 -17.67 12.15 -4.76
N LYS A 142 -16.38 12.05 -5.09
CA LYS A 142 -15.61 12.96 -5.95
C LYS A 142 -14.64 12.14 -6.78
N ASP A 143 -14.15 12.70 -7.89
CA ASP A 143 -13.01 12.12 -8.60
C ASP A 143 -11.89 11.85 -7.61
N SER A 144 -11.41 10.61 -7.59
CA SER A 144 -10.52 10.11 -6.55
C SER A 144 -9.32 9.40 -7.16
N LEU A 145 -8.16 9.64 -6.54
CA LEU A 145 -6.92 8.92 -6.81
C LEU A 145 -6.57 8.07 -5.60
N LEU A 146 -6.35 6.78 -5.83
CA LEU A 146 -6.03 5.80 -4.81
C LEU A 146 -4.70 5.12 -5.13
N TYR A 147 -4.04 4.62 -4.09
CA TYR A 147 -2.98 3.64 -4.21
C TYR A 147 -3.49 2.28 -3.75
N GLU A 148 -3.42 1.30 -4.64
CA GLU A 148 -3.80 -0.09 -4.41
C GLU A 148 -2.59 -0.91 -3.97
N LEU A 149 -2.78 -1.72 -2.91
CA LEU A 149 -1.84 -2.75 -2.46
C LEU A 149 -2.58 -4.09 -2.41
N THR A 150 -2.04 -5.11 -3.07
CA THR A 150 -2.66 -6.44 -3.10
C THR A 150 -2.11 -7.36 -2.02
N ASN A 151 -2.83 -8.45 -1.73
CA ASN A 151 -2.37 -9.48 -0.81
C ASN A 151 -1.07 -10.14 -1.31
N LEU A 152 -0.90 -10.25 -2.63
CA LEU A 152 0.32 -10.78 -3.25
C LEU A 152 1.50 -9.85 -3.02
N ASP A 153 1.29 -8.54 -3.02
CA ASP A 153 2.34 -7.56 -2.72
C ASP A 153 2.76 -7.70 -1.25
N LEU A 154 1.81 -7.79 -0.31
CA LEU A 154 2.14 -8.09 1.09
C LEU A 154 2.86 -9.44 1.26
N TYR A 155 2.49 -10.46 0.50
CA TYR A 155 3.17 -11.75 0.53
C TYR A 155 4.62 -11.66 0.04
N LYS A 156 4.87 -10.91 -1.04
CA LYS A 156 6.24 -10.65 -1.52
C LYS A 156 7.05 -9.91 -0.44
N LEU A 157 6.45 -8.89 0.18
CA LEU A 157 7.10 -8.13 1.25
C LEU A 157 7.41 -9.03 2.46
N TYR A 158 6.50 -9.92 2.85
CA TYR A 158 6.75 -10.92 3.88
C TYR A 158 7.95 -11.81 3.56
N LYS A 159 8.16 -12.16 2.28
CA LYS A 159 9.29 -12.98 1.84
C LYS A 159 10.61 -12.21 1.75
N SER A 160 10.58 -10.94 1.37
CA SER A 160 11.79 -10.14 1.16
C SER A 160 12.24 -9.35 2.39
N ASP A 161 11.30 -8.84 3.18
CA ASP A 161 11.55 -8.01 4.36
C ASP A 161 10.44 -8.22 5.41
N THR A 162 10.61 -9.27 6.20
CA THR A 162 9.71 -9.63 7.29
C THR A 162 9.57 -8.52 8.34
N LYS A 163 10.62 -7.72 8.56
CA LYS A 163 10.59 -6.64 9.56
C LYS A 163 9.61 -5.55 9.11
N THR A 164 9.71 -5.10 7.87
CA THR A 164 8.77 -4.12 7.30
C THR A 164 7.35 -4.67 7.26
N TYR A 165 7.18 -5.94 6.86
CA TYR A 165 5.88 -6.61 6.89
C TYR A 165 5.22 -6.56 8.28
N ILE A 166 5.96 -6.90 9.34
CA ILE A 166 5.45 -6.86 10.73
C ILE A 166 5.04 -5.43 11.13
N LEU A 167 5.84 -4.43 10.78
CA LEU A 167 5.52 -3.03 11.12
C LEU A 167 4.26 -2.54 10.42
N LEU A 168 4.05 -2.92 9.14
CA LEU A 168 2.81 -2.61 8.42
C LEU A 168 1.60 -3.31 9.06
N LEU A 169 1.72 -4.59 9.41
CA LEU A 169 0.65 -5.30 10.13
C LEU A 169 0.31 -4.63 11.46
N GLN A 170 1.31 -4.16 12.21
CA GLN A 170 1.09 -3.41 13.44
C GLN A 170 0.38 -2.07 13.19
N ASN A 171 0.73 -1.36 12.11
CA ASN A 171 0.04 -0.13 11.70
C ASN A 171 -1.43 -0.40 11.35
N ILE A 172 -1.69 -1.47 10.60
CA ILE A 172 -3.05 -1.94 10.28
C ILE A 172 -3.82 -2.25 11.57
N ALA A 173 -3.27 -3.09 12.45
CA ALA A 173 -3.92 -3.47 13.71
C ALA A 173 -4.25 -2.26 14.58
N ARG A 174 -3.33 -1.30 14.71
CA ARG A 174 -3.56 -0.05 15.45
C ARG A 174 -4.73 0.75 14.88
N GLU A 175 -4.83 0.83 13.55
CA GLU A 175 -5.94 1.54 12.90
C GLU A 175 -7.28 0.82 13.06
N LEU A 176 -7.30 -0.51 12.92
CA LEU A 176 -8.51 -1.30 13.17
C LEU A 176 -9.00 -1.12 14.62
N CYS A 177 -8.10 -1.14 15.60
CA CYS A 177 -8.45 -0.86 17.00
C CYS A 177 -9.02 0.56 17.19
N ARG A 178 -8.50 1.58 16.49
CA ARG A 178 -9.08 2.93 16.53
C ARG A 178 -10.48 2.97 15.94
N ARG A 179 -10.71 2.30 14.81
CA ARG A 179 -12.02 2.24 14.16
C ARG A 179 -13.03 1.47 14.98
N LEU A 180 -12.62 0.38 15.62
CA LEU A 180 -13.48 -0.39 16.51
C LEU A 180 -13.96 0.46 17.69
N ARG A 181 -13.06 1.23 18.33
CA ARG A 181 -13.45 2.15 19.41
C ARG A 181 -14.45 3.22 18.93
N LYS A 182 -14.15 3.88 17.81
CA LYS A 182 -15.06 4.88 17.21
C LYS A 182 -16.42 4.29 16.83
N ALA A 183 -16.45 3.04 16.36
CA ALA A 183 -17.70 2.34 16.06
C ALA A 183 -18.51 2.09 17.35
N GLY A 184 -17.85 1.63 18.43
CA GLY A 184 -18.48 1.47 19.74
C GLY A 184 -19.07 2.76 20.29
N GLU A 185 -18.34 3.87 20.20
CA GLU A 185 -18.82 5.20 20.59
C GLU A 185 -20.07 5.62 19.78
N ARG A 186 -20.09 5.36 18.47
CA ARG A 186 -21.24 5.65 17.61
C ARG A 186 -22.46 4.78 17.95
N ILE A 187 -22.24 3.51 18.29
CA ILE A 187 -23.33 2.60 18.70
C ILE A 187 -23.96 3.10 20.00
N ALA A 188 -23.15 3.41 21.01
CA ALA A 188 -23.64 3.95 22.28
C ALA A 188 -24.44 5.25 22.08
N ALA A 189 -23.94 6.18 21.26
CA ALA A 189 -24.64 7.42 20.96
C ALA A 189 -25.99 7.20 20.24
N LEU A 190 -26.10 6.16 19.40
CA LEU A 190 -27.36 5.79 18.76
C LEU A 190 -28.35 5.18 19.77
N GLU A 191 -27.88 4.33 20.69
CA GLU A 191 -28.70 3.77 21.76
C GLU A 191 -29.27 4.88 22.66
N ASP A 192 -28.44 5.83 23.08
CA ASP A 192 -28.86 6.99 23.87
C ASP A 192 -29.93 7.81 23.12
N ALA A 193 -29.74 8.04 21.82
CA ALA A 193 -30.69 8.78 21.00
C ALA A 193 -32.04 8.04 20.85
N LEU A 194 -32.00 6.70 20.72
CA LEU A 194 -33.21 5.87 20.65
C LEU A 194 -33.98 5.89 21.97
N HIS A 195 -33.28 5.78 23.12
CA HIS A 195 -33.89 5.90 24.44
C HIS A 195 -34.53 7.29 24.67
N ALA A 196 -33.83 8.36 24.28
CA ALA A 196 -34.35 9.72 24.39
C ALA A 196 -35.58 9.96 23.49
N ALA A 197 -35.66 9.32 22.33
CA ALA A 197 -36.81 9.41 21.44
C ALA A 197 -38.04 8.66 21.98
N ALA A 198 -37.83 7.49 22.59
CA ALA A 198 -38.91 6.71 23.22
C ALA A 198 -39.49 7.42 24.46
N GLY A 199 -38.66 8.11 25.24
CA GLY A 199 -39.08 8.84 26.44
C GLY A 199 -39.89 10.12 26.19
N LYS A 200 -39.95 10.63 24.95
CA LYS A 200 -40.72 11.84 24.58
C LYS A 200 -42.14 11.56 24.09
N GLN A 201 -42.57 10.29 24.05
CA GLN A 201 -43.90 9.89 23.59
C GLN A 201 -44.90 9.61 24.74
N GLY A 202 -44.53 9.88 26.00
CA GLY A 202 -45.42 9.81 27.18
C GLY A 202 -45.57 11.17 27.82
#